data_AF-A0A519C9Y7-F1
#
_entry.id   AF-A0A519C9Y7-F1
#
_cell.length_a   1.000
_cell.length_b   1.000
_cell.length_c   1.000
_cell.angle_alpha   90.00
_cell.angle_beta   90.00
_cell.angle_gamma   90.00
#
_symmetry.space_group_name_H-M   'P 1'
#
loop_
_entity.id
_entity.type
_entity.pdbx_description
1 polymer ?
#
loop_
_entity_poly.entity_id
_entity_poly.type
_entity_poly.pdbx_seq_one_letter_code
_entity_poly.pdbx_strand_id
1 'polypeptide(L)'
;MNNQLKKTLTIKIKRIDMFPNHFFGTAEINNDEYKINIQGQSLLRNKLIKLPIEFRDEKALLRLSGINGTFFEDIVNYKGMSEWIEIDSDGVLYYLADNQDKINTIDVLSRF
;
A
#
# COMPACT_ATOMS: atom_id res chain seq x y z
N MET A 1 26.88 3.42 -6.07
CA MET A 1 25.46 3.14 -6.35
C MET A 1 24.63 3.90 -5.32
N ASN A 2 23.74 4.77 -5.76
CA ASN A 2 22.92 5.59 -4.85
C ASN A 2 21.85 4.68 -4.21
N ASN A 3 22.07 4.23 -2.98
CA ASN A 3 21.12 3.41 -2.21
C ASN A 3 19.91 4.21 -1.68
N GLN A 4 19.53 5.30 -2.34
CA GLN A 4 18.43 6.14 -1.89
C GLN A 4 17.10 5.58 -2.38
N LEU A 5 16.18 5.41 -1.43
CA LEU A 5 14.78 5.13 -1.73
C LEU A 5 14.19 6.32 -2.48
N LYS A 6 13.56 6.06 -3.63
CA LYS A 6 12.78 7.05 -4.34
C LYS A 6 11.30 6.71 -4.23
N LYS A 7 10.50 7.74 -3.98
CA LYS A 7 9.05 7.69 -4.14
C LYS A 7 8.69 7.50 -5.61
N THR A 8 8.15 6.34 -5.94
CA THR A 8 7.86 5.92 -7.31
C THR A 8 6.42 6.22 -7.68
N LEU A 9 5.48 6.03 -6.75
CA LEU A 9 4.07 6.41 -6.94
C LEU A 9 3.42 6.76 -5.60
N THR A 10 2.28 7.46 -5.66
CA THR A 10 1.39 7.73 -4.53
C THR A 10 0.03 7.13 -4.81
N ILE A 11 -0.47 6.35 -3.86
CA ILE A 11 -1.85 5.88 -3.80
C ILE A 11 -2.60 6.82 -2.85
N LYS A 12 -3.55 7.61 -3.37
CA LYS A 12 -4.40 8.45 -2.52
C LYS A 12 -5.68 7.69 -2.18
N ILE A 13 -5.89 7.36 -0.91
CA ILE A 13 -7.10 6.67 -0.47
C ILE A 13 -8.28 7.64 -0.57
N LYS A 14 -9.33 7.26 -1.32
CA LYS A 14 -10.56 8.05 -1.46
C LYS A 14 -11.61 7.59 -0.46
N ARG A 15 -11.78 6.28 -0.35
CA ARG A 15 -12.66 5.62 0.61
C ARG A 15 -12.07 4.27 0.95
N ILE A 16 -12.18 3.89 2.21
CA ILE A 16 -11.79 2.56 2.68
C ILE A 16 -12.75 2.12 3.77
N ASP A 17 -13.42 0.99 3.55
CA ASP A 17 -14.36 0.40 4.48
C ASP A 17 -13.68 -0.77 5.21
N MET A 18 -13.94 -0.89 6.51
CA MET A 18 -13.38 -1.96 7.34
C MET A 18 -14.31 -3.17 7.34
N PHE A 19 -13.75 -4.35 7.07
CA PHE A 19 -14.39 -5.65 7.24
C PHE A 19 -13.61 -6.48 8.27
N PRO A 20 -14.15 -7.58 8.80
CA PRO A 20 -13.52 -8.30 9.91
C PRO A 20 -12.04 -8.69 9.70
N ASN A 21 -11.64 -9.01 8.46
CA ASN A 21 -10.30 -9.50 8.14
C ASN A 21 -9.59 -8.73 7.01
N HIS A 22 -10.18 -7.65 6.50
CA HIS A 22 -9.61 -6.87 5.41
C HIS A 22 -10.25 -5.48 5.34
N PHE A 23 -9.63 -4.59 4.57
CA PHE A 23 -10.22 -3.35 4.13
C PHE A 23 -10.44 -3.38 2.63
N PHE A 24 -11.53 -2.77 2.19
CA PHE A 24 -11.83 -2.63 0.78
C PHE A 24 -12.35 -1.24 0.46
N GLY A 25 -12.01 -0.70 -0.70
CA GLY A 25 -12.46 0.62 -1.09
C GLY A 25 -11.91 1.09 -2.42
N THR A 26 -11.73 2.40 -2.55
CA THR A 26 -11.21 3.05 -3.75
C THR A 26 -10.05 3.98 -3.45
N ALA A 27 -9.10 4.03 -4.38
CA ALA A 27 -7.94 4.90 -4.30
C ALA A 27 -7.56 5.42 -5.69
N GLU A 28 -6.81 6.51 -5.73
CA GLU A 28 -6.38 7.18 -6.94
C GLU A 28 -4.86 7.02 -7.13
N ILE A 29 -4.45 6.64 -8.34
CA ILE A 29 -3.06 6.69 -8.81
C ILE A 29 -3.07 7.48 -10.12
N ASN A 30 -2.22 8.50 -10.26
CA ASN A 30 -2.12 9.31 -11.48
C ASN A 30 -3.46 9.87 -12.00
N ASN A 31 -4.39 10.22 -11.11
CA ASN A 31 -5.75 10.69 -11.39
C ASN A 31 -6.73 9.61 -11.91
N ASP A 32 -6.30 8.35 -12.04
CA ASP A 32 -7.17 7.21 -12.33
C ASP A 32 -7.61 6.53 -11.03
N GLU A 33 -8.89 6.15 -10.95
CA GLU A 33 -9.47 5.50 -9.77
C GLU A 33 -9.41 3.97 -9.90
N TYR A 34 -8.96 3.32 -8.83
CA TYR A 34 -8.83 1.88 -8.73
C TYR A 34 -9.46 1.38 -7.43
N LYS A 35 -9.90 0.12 -7.45
CA LYS A 35 -10.23 -0.60 -6.23
C LYS A 35 -8.96 -0.86 -5.43
N ILE A 36 -9.06 -0.79 -4.11
CA ILE A 36 -7.99 -1.16 -3.19
C ILE A 36 -8.50 -2.23 -2.21
N ASN A 37 -7.73 -3.29 -2.06
CA ASN A 37 -7.95 -4.35 -1.08
C ASN A 37 -6.70 -4.49 -0.20
N ILE A 38 -6.87 -4.40 1.12
CA ILE A 38 -5.79 -4.52 2.10
C ILE A 38 -6.17 -5.62 3.09
N GLN A 39 -5.37 -6.67 3.17
CA GLN A 39 -5.62 -7.80 4.07
C GLN A 39 -4.34 -8.20 4.81
N GLY A 40 -4.50 -9.01 5.85
CA GLY A 40 -3.42 -9.58 6.64
C GLY A 40 -3.57 -11.09 6.71
N GLN A 41 -2.84 -11.80 5.84
CA GLN A 41 -2.62 -13.25 5.93
C GLN A 41 -1.18 -13.59 5.54
N SER A 42 -0.25 -12.67 5.80
CA SER A 42 1.08 -12.69 5.21
C SER A 42 1.98 -13.79 5.79
N LEU A 43 1.65 -14.27 7.00
CA LEU A 43 2.25 -15.46 7.62
C LEU A 43 2.17 -16.72 6.73
N LEU A 44 1.20 -16.80 5.81
CA LEU A 44 1.04 -17.92 4.88
C LEU A 44 1.47 -17.61 3.43
N ARG A 45 1.53 -16.33 3.03
CA ARG A 45 1.63 -15.93 1.60
C ARG A 45 2.81 -15.04 1.25
N ASN A 46 3.65 -14.68 2.22
CA ASN A 46 4.62 -13.57 2.16
C ASN A 46 3.93 -12.22 1.90
N LYS A 47 4.41 -11.17 2.57
CA LYS A 47 3.89 -9.82 2.37
C LYS A 47 4.02 -9.41 0.90
N LEU A 48 2.96 -8.88 0.30
CA LEU A 48 2.97 -8.53 -1.11
C LEU A 48 2.19 -7.27 -1.46
N ILE A 49 2.51 -6.74 -2.62
CA ILE A 49 1.72 -5.75 -3.34
C ILE A 49 1.55 -6.15 -4.81
N LYS A 50 0.36 -5.93 -5.36
CA LYS A 50 0.12 -5.84 -6.80
C LYS A 50 -0.48 -4.48 -7.14
N LEU A 51 -0.15 -3.98 -8.32
CA LEU A 51 -0.50 -2.63 -8.73
C LEU A 51 -1.18 -2.65 -10.12
N PRO A 52 -2.09 -1.70 -10.40
CA PRO A 52 -2.67 -1.52 -11.73
C PRO A 52 -1.73 -0.82 -12.72
N ILE A 53 -0.53 -0.46 -12.28
CA ILE A 53 0.50 0.16 -13.10
C ILE A 53 1.81 -0.61 -12.96
N GLU A 54 2.67 -0.48 -13.96
CA GLU A 54 3.98 -1.12 -13.96
C GLU A 54 4.85 -0.61 -12.79
N PHE A 55 5.45 -1.54 -12.06
CA PHE A 55 6.44 -1.29 -11.03
C PHE A 55 7.66 -2.17 -11.31
N ARG A 56 8.87 -1.59 -11.26
CA ARG A 56 10.07 -2.22 -11.80
C ARG A 56 10.86 -3.05 -10.79
N ASP A 57 10.67 -2.80 -9.50
CA ASP A 57 11.45 -3.46 -8.45
C ASP A 57 10.71 -4.68 -7.90
N GLU A 58 11.45 -5.68 -7.44
CA GLU A 58 10.88 -6.88 -6.81
C GLU A 58 10.27 -6.60 -5.44
N LYS A 59 10.66 -5.50 -4.80
CA LYS A 59 10.21 -5.09 -3.48
C LYS A 59 9.87 -3.61 -3.45
N ALA A 60 8.88 -3.28 -2.64
CA ALA A 60 8.50 -1.91 -2.35
C ALA A 60 8.52 -1.66 -0.85
N LEU A 61 8.88 -0.44 -0.47
CA LEU A 61 8.58 0.10 0.85
C LEU A 61 7.27 0.88 0.74
N LEU A 62 6.26 0.45 1.48
CA LEU A 62 5.00 1.18 1.62
C LEU A 62 5.14 2.14 2.78
N ARG A 63 4.87 3.43 2.55
CA ARG A 63 4.79 4.45 3.60
C ARG A 63 3.38 4.98 3.70
N LEU A 64 2.67 4.61 4.76
CA LEU A 64 1.35 5.12 5.10
C LEU A 64 1.55 6.44 5.85
N SER A 65 1.07 7.54 5.26
CA SER A 65 1.21 8.88 5.87
C SER A 65 -0.13 9.42 6.30
N GLY A 66 -0.17 9.95 7.53
CA GLY A 66 -1.35 10.61 8.08
C GLY A 66 -1.20 12.13 8.20
N ILE A 67 -2.32 12.79 8.48
CA ILE A 67 -2.45 14.26 8.48
C ILE A 67 -1.50 14.95 9.49
N ASN A 68 -1.10 14.26 10.54
CA ASN A 68 -0.26 14.81 11.63
C ASN A 68 1.26 14.59 11.43
N GLY A 69 1.69 14.15 10.25
CA GLY A 69 3.10 13.86 9.98
C GLY A 69 3.62 12.53 10.56
N THR A 70 2.78 11.79 11.27
CA THR A 70 3.06 10.40 11.65
C THR A 70 2.98 9.50 10.42
N PHE A 71 3.91 8.57 10.30
CA PHE A 71 3.91 7.57 9.24
C PHE A 71 4.25 6.18 9.76
N PHE A 72 3.78 5.18 9.04
CA PHE A 72 4.14 3.78 9.22
C PHE A 72 4.74 3.24 7.92
N GLU A 73 5.71 2.34 8.07
CA GLU A 73 6.40 1.74 6.94
C GLU A 73 6.39 0.22 7.01
N ASP A 74 6.21 -0.43 5.86
CA ASP A 74 6.41 -1.87 5.73
C ASP A 74 6.98 -2.23 4.37
N ILE A 75 7.80 -3.29 4.34
CA ILE A 75 8.41 -3.81 3.11
C ILE A 75 7.56 -4.97 2.60
N VAL A 76 7.18 -4.88 1.34
CA VAL A 76 6.35 -5.88 0.65
C VAL A 76 7.04 -6.32 -0.65
N ASN A 77 6.73 -7.53 -1.11
CA ASN A 77 7.21 -8.02 -2.40
C ASN A 77 6.23 -7.59 -3.49
N TYR A 78 6.73 -6.97 -4.56
CA TYR A 78 5.90 -6.74 -5.74
C TYR A 78 5.66 -8.07 -6.46
N LYS A 79 4.39 -8.38 -6.76
CA LYS A 79 3.98 -9.65 -7.37
C LYS A 79 3.29 -9.47 -8.72
N GLY A 80 3.61 -8.37 -9.40
CA GLY A 80 3.13 -8.08 -10.76
C GLY A 80 1.88 -7.20 -10.78
N MET A 81 1.35 -7.06 -11.99
CA MET A 81 0.18 -6.22 -12.23
C MET A 81 -1.11 -6.91 -11.79
N SER A 82 -2.10 -6.10 -11.40
CA SER A 82 -3.47 -6.52 -11.15
C SER A 82 -4.42 -5.41 -11.55
N GLU A 83 -5.68 -5.71 -11.85
CA GLU A 83 -6.68 -4.66 -12.08
C GLU A 83 -6.87 -3.77 -10.84
N TRP A 84 -6.56 -4.28 -9.65
CA TRP A 84 -6.74 -3.61 -8.37
C TRP A 84 -5.40 -3.34 -7.69
N ILE A 85 -5.43 -2.45 -6.70
CA ILE A 85 -4.35 -2.32 -5.72
C ILE A 85 -4.58 -3.41 -4.67
N GLU A 86 -3.73 -4.43 -4.64
CA GLU A 86 -3.79 -5.52 -3.67
C GLU A 86 -2.61 -5.39 -2.70
N ILE A 87 -2.87 -5.26 -1.40
CA ILE A 87 -1.84 -5.27 -0.36
C ILE A 87 -2.14 -6.42 0.60
N ASP A 88 -1.19 -7.34 0.76
CA ASP A 88 -1.19 -8.34 1.82
C ASP A 88 -0.04 -8.02 2.78
N SER A 89 -0.37 -7.42 3.92
CA SER A 89 0.57 -7.16 5.00
C SER A 89 -0.20 -7.09 6.31
N ASP A 90 0.13 -8.00 7.23
CA ASP A 90 -0.37 -7.95 8.61
C ASP A 90 -0.04 -6.60 9.28
N GLY A 91 1.15 -6.04 9.01
CA GLY A 91 1.58 -4.75 9.56
C GLY A 91 0.75 -3.58 9.04
N VAL A 92 0.50 -3.55 7.72
CA VAL A 92 -0.34 -2.51 7.10
C VAL A 92 -1.79 -2.65 7.56
N LEU A 93 -2.32 -3.88 7.62
CA LEU A 93 -3.69 -4.16 8.09
C LEU A 93 -3.90 -3.63 9.51
N TYR A 94 -3.04 -4.03 10.46
CA TYR A 94 -3.19 -3.65 11.86
C TYR A 94 -2.97 -2.17 12.08
N TYR A 95 -1.97 -1.57 11.42
CA TYR A 95 -1.74 -0.13 11.53
C TYR A 95 -2.93 0.68 11.00
N LEU A 96 -3.54 0.25 9.89
CA LEU A 96 -4.70 0.91 9.32
C LEU A 96 -5.94 0.76 10.22
N ALA A 97 -6.13 -0.38 10.88
CA ALA A 97 -7.23 -0.57 11.84
C ALA A 97 -7.17 0.44 13.00
N ASP A 98 -5.98 0.76 13.49
CA ASP A 98 -5.80 1.71 14.59
C ASP A 98 -5.85 3.19 14.13
N ASN A 99 -5.72 3.47 12.83
CA ASN A 99 -5.49 4.81 12.29
C ASN A 99 -6.31 5.14 11.03
N GLN A 100 -7.42 4.43 10.77
CA GLN A 100 -8.18 4.51 9.51
C GLN A 100 -8.61 5.95 9.15
N ASP A 101 -9.01 6.74 10.15
CA ASP A 101 -9.45 8.13 10.01
C ASP A 101 -8.32 9.12 9.74
N LYS A 102 -7.07 8.71 9.94
CA LYS A 102 -5.88 9.57 9.88
C LYS A 102 -5.07 9.38 8.60
N ILE A 103 -5.20 8.25 7.91
CA ILE A 103 -4.40 7.89 6.74
C ILE A 103 -5.13 8.26 5.45
N ASN A 104 -4.47 9.04 4.60
CA ASN A 104 -5.01 9.44 3.30
C ASN A 104 -4.11 9.05 2.11
N THR A 105 -2.88 8.63 2.37
CA THR A 105 -1.89 8.33 1.33
C THR A 105 -1.03 7.13 1.69
N ILE A 106 -0.73 6.33 0.67
CA ILE A 106 0.27 5.27 0.71
C ILE A 106 1.29 5.59 -0.39
N ASP A 107 2.50 5.98 0.01
CA ASP A 107 3.60 6.13 -0.93
C ASP A 107 4.28 4.78 -1.15
N VAL A 108 4.56 4.45 -2.41
CA VAL A 108 5.33 3.26 -2.78
C VAL A 108 6.73 3.71 -3.18
N LEU A 109 7.70 3.36 -2.36
CA LEU A 109 9.10 3.70 -2.56
C LEU A 109 9.87 2.48 -3.05
N SER A 110 10.81 2.73 -3.96
CA SER A 110 11.57 1.71 -4.66
C SER A 110 13.07 2.06 -4.62
N ARG A 111 13.93 1.05 -4.81
CA ARG A 111 15.38 1.23 -4.83
C ARG A 111 15.83 1.08 -6.27
N PHE A 112 16.36 2.17 -6.84
CA PHE A 112 16.90 2.19 -8.20
C PHE A 112 18.01 1.17 -8.45
#